data_AF-A0A2T6IQ46-F1
#
_entry.id   AF-A0A2T6IQ46-F1
#
_cell.length_a   1.000
_cell.length_b   1.000
_cell.length_c   1.000
_cell.angle_alpha   90.00
_cell.angle_beta   90.00
_cell.angle_gamma   90.00
#
_symmetry.space_group_name_H-M   'P 1'
#
loop_
_entity.id
_entity.type
_entity.pdbx_description
1 polymer ?
#
loop_
_entity_poly.entity_id
_entity_poly.type
_entity_poly.pdbx_seq_one_letter_code
_entity_poly.pdbx_strand_id
1 'polypeptide(L)'
;RRIHLFAFDALLSTARLNGRLQFFRLFSGSNSAVLRLAVQLLARVVSDPFSNACGQLARRLGDSVIEEVFKLLVRNLTLRSSTARKQAEQEREQLSVACVDFLRRASAVEDLRFSMRATQIGTFFAAIVKAEERQINWVSADTFDVAVERTWTGREMKFLLLNLSGLERVDVRMKSAFRLLSRMADVLEGHPDHLDAREEHITLAVLSKREQKMWDDAEIRRRQLYLDDSERQDRANQQSEFIRLRLAERLLLLLMPLASAATQSRFAQQKREKRDPEYWAGRFKADIEDMEDDIARRAEAAEAKALAEAGGGDTVANVTPKVAARRKARSRFRKQKEEEEEEFDDPALENLHEEESESAQARERLMEVLMNTDIAVDPEIAAMYTQGGSPMYGADGLWLNLFRGFLNVAWIIAAFLRCLYACVQGATSSAVVNETVAVLRRVSFLRKLISLVEACPVMTCHIAAKFFRLMNRVLRMQPHQSAESMDLVVNYALIADFSVYVTHPLLFVLKHSASRPLNHEEQILCGEVASFYAMLARQTSYVKYSSDYQVQKWATEIALEKFFTTATLRTLVGMLLFDIQIDAGTAHGSYISHLFADLAPMRER
;
A
#
# COMPACT_ATOMS: atom_id res chain seq x y z
N ARG A 1 38.53 10.93 -27.08
CA ARG A 1 37.27 10.96 -27.87
C ARG A 1 37.45 10.46 -29.31
N ARG A 2 38.37 10.99 -30.14
CA ARG A 2 38.55 10.54 -31.55
C ARG A 2 39.04 9.08 -31.72
N ILE A 3 39.91 8.58 -30.83
CA ILE A 3 40.45 7.21 -30.91
C ILE A 3 39.38 6.13 -30.62
N HIS A 4 38.44 6.40 -29.72
CA HIS A 4 37.36 5.46 -29.40
C HIS A 4 36.25 5.43 -30.47
N LEU A 5 35.97 6.55 -31.13
CA LEU A 5 35.11 6.58 -32.31
C LEU A 5 35.72 5.78 -33.46
N PHE A 6 37.03 5.89 -33.69
CA PHE A 6 37.72 5.11 -34.72
C PHE A 6 37.68 3.60 -34.44
N ALA A 7 37.82 3.19 -33.17
CA ALA A 7 37.69 1.79 -32.77
C ALA A 7 36.25 1.28 -32.92
N PHE A 8 35.25 2.12 -32.62
CA PHE A 8 33.83 1.78 -32.80
C PHE A 8 33.44 1.71 -34.28
N ASP A 9 33.90 2.65 -35.11
CA ASP A 9 33.73 2.62 -36.55
C ASP A 9 34.46 1.42 -37.18
N ALA A 10 35.66 1.07 -36.72
CA ALA A 10 36.36 -0.15 -37.14
C ALA A 10 35.62 -1.43 -36.73
N LEU A 11 35.01 -1.46 -35.54
CA LEU A 11 34.14 -2.54 -35.06
C LEU A 11 32.84 -2.66 -35.86
N LEU A 12 32.22 -1.53 -36.20
CA LEU A 12 31.04 -1.48 -37.07
C LEU A 12 31.37 -1.89 -38.51
N SER A 13 32.57 -1.54 -39.00
CA SER A 13 33.07 -1.89 -40.33
C SER A 13 33.35 -3.38 -40.45
N THR A 14 33.97 -3.98 -39.44
CA THR A 14 34.22 -5.44 -39.37
C THR A 14 32.94 -6.24 -39.17
N ALA A 15 31.98 -5.71 -38.40
CA ALA A 15 30.64 -6.28 -38.28
C ALA A 15 29.83 -6.29 -39.59
N ARG A 16 29.98 -5.27 -40.45
CA ARG A 16 29.29 -5.18 -41.77
C ARG A 16 29.75 -6.25 -42.77
N LEU A 17 31.00 -6.70 -42.70
CA LEU A 17 31.59 -7.60 -43.70
C LEU A 17 31.01 -9.02 -43.71
N ASN A 18 30.39 -9.48 -42.62
CA ASN A 18 30.01 -10.89 -42.47
C ASN A 18 28.52 -11.22 -42.68
N GLY A 19 27.65 -10.28 -43.07
CA GLY A 19 26.26 -10.54 -43.52
C GLY A 19 25.30 -11.19 -42.50
N ARG A 20 25.80 -11.67 -41.37
CA ARG A 20 25.10 -12.18 -40.18
C ARG A 20 25.89 -11.69 -38.98
N LEU A 21 25.40 -10.63 -38.37
CA LEU A 21 26.08 -9.93 -37.30
C LEU A 21 25.98 -10.75 -36.02
N GLN A 22 27.01 -11.52 -35.72
CA GLN A 22 27.22 -12.13 -34.42
C GLN A 22 28.32 -11.35 -33.71
N PHE A 23 27.99 -10.12 -33.28
CA PHE A 23 28.88 -9.19 -32.59
C PHE A 23 29.66 -9.89 -31.45
N PHE A 24 29.01 -10.83 -30.76
CA PHE A 24 29.63 -11.62 -29.69
C PHE A 24 30.12 -13.02 -30.11
N ARG A 25 29.81 -13.57 -31.31
CA ARG A 25 30.47 -14.82 -31.78
C ARG A 25 31.89 -14.60 -32.27
N LEU A 26 32.25 -13.38 -32.69
CA LEU A 26 33.67 -13.02 -32.84
C LEU A 26 34.45 -13.18 -31.53
N PHE A 27 33.75 -13.10 -30.39
CA PHE A 27 34.29 -13.24 -29.05
C PHE A 27 33.81 -14.50 -28.32
N SER A 28 33.21 -15.49 -29.01
CA SER A 28 32.61 -16.66 -28.33
C SER A 28 33.61 -17.59 -27.64
N GLY A 29 34.91 -17.31 -27.77
CA GLY A 29 36.00 -17.93 -27.01
C GLY A 29 36.91 -16.92 -26.28
N SER A 30 36.49 -15.65 -26.14
CA SER A 30 37.32 -14.59 -25.57
C SER A 30 37.16 -14.44 -24.05
N ASN A 31 38.21 -13.91 -23.42
CA ASN A 31 38.29 -13.60 -21.99
C ASN A 31 37.14 -12.66 -21.55
N SER A 32 36.53 -12.93 -20.38
CA SER A 32 35.47 -12.14 -19.72
C SER A 32 35.76 -10.62 -19.75
N ALA A 33 37.04 -10.26 -19.58
CA ALA A 33 37.54 -8.90 -19.62
C ALA A 33 37.32 -8.19 -20.96
N VAL A 34 37.45 -8.89 -22.09
CA VAL A 34 37.26 -8.31 -23.44
C VAL A 34 35.79 -8.02 -23.68
N LEU A 35 34.91 -8.97 -23.31
CA LEU A 35 33.46 -8.81 -23.39
C LEU A 35 32.99 -7.63 -22.54
N ARG A 36 33.53 -7.50 -21.31
CA ARG A 36 33.24 -6.38 -20.42
C ARG A 36 33.64 -5.03 -21.05
N LEU A 37 34.85 -4.93 -21.61
CA LEU A 37 35.31 -3.70 -22.27
C LEU A 37 34.43 -3.33 -23.47
N ALA A 38 34.02 -4.31 -24.28
CA ALA A 38 33.12 -4.10 -25.40
C ALA A 38 31.76 -3.53 -24.94
N VAL A 39 31.17 -4.12 -23.90
CA VAL A 39 29.90 -3.64 -23.32
C VAL A 39 30.05 -2.25 -22.68
N GLN A 40 31.16 -1.97 -21.99
CA GLN A 40 31.43 -0.64 -21.43
C GLN A 40 31.58 0.44 -22.51
N LEU A 41 32.15 0.10 -23.69
CA LEU A 41 32.18 1.01 -24.82
C LEU A 41 30.77 1.28 -25.35
N LEU A 42 29.92 0.26 -25.45
CA LEU A 42 28.50 0.43 -25.81
C LEU A 42 27.77 1.33 -24.81
N ALA A 43 27.97 1.11 -23.50
CA ALA A 43 27.41 1.93 -22.42
C ALA A 43 27.80 3.40 -22.57
N ARG A 44 29.06 3.68 -22.91
CA ARG A 44 29.54 5.04 -23.18
C ARG A 44 28.89 5.66 -24.43
N VAL A 45 28.66 4.88 -25.48
CA VAL A 45 27.98 5.36 -26.70
C VAL A 45 26.55 5.79 -26.39
N VAL A 46 25.78 4.96 -25.67
CA VAL A 46 24.38 5.27 -25.32
C VAL A 46 24.24 6.33 -24.21
N SER A 47 25.33 6.65 -23.50
CA SER A 47 25.36 7.74 -22.51
C SER A 47 25.27 9.13 -23.13
N ASP A 48 25.49 9.24 -24.44
CA ASP A 48 25.33 10.48 -25.21
C ASP A 48 24.26 10.26 -26.29
N PRO A 49 22.96 10.36 -25.94
CA PRO A 49 21.85 10.06 -26.84
C PRO A 49 21.85 10.91 -28.11
N PHE A 50 22.42 12.12 -28.03
CA PHE A 50 22.47 13.08 -29.14
C PHE A 50 23.68 12.86 -30.07
N SER A 51 24.57 11.91 -29.74
CA SER A 51 25.71 11.60 -30.58
C SER A 51 25.30 10.86 -31.86
N ASN A 52 26.00 11.15 -32.97
CA ASN A 52 25.81 10.42 -34.23
C ASN A 52 26.09 8.91 -34.06
N ALA A 53 27.04 8.54 -33.20
CA ALA A 53 27.34 7.15 -32.88
C ALA A 53 26.15 6.43 -32.23
N CYS A 54 25.50 7.06 -31.25
CA CYS A 54 24.28 6.52 -30.64
C CYS A 54 23.15 6.40 -31.65
N GLY A 55 22.91 7.45 -32.44
CA GLY A 55 21.87 7.43 -33.49
C GLY A 55 22.12 6.38 -34.59
N GLN A 56 23.38 6.05 -34.90
CA GLN A 56 23.71 4.96 -35.84
C GLN A 56 23.53 3.59 -35.20
N LEU A 57 23.97 3.43 -33.95
CA LEU A 57 23.76 2.19 -33.18
C LEU A 57 22.27 1.87 -33.09
N ALA A 58 21.44 2.83 -32.65
CA ALA A 58 20.01 2.62 -32.48
C ALA A 58 19.32 2.23 -33.79
N ARG A 59 19.56 2.99 -34.87
CA ARG A 59 18.90 2.75 -36.17
C ARG A 59 19.33 1.48 -36.89
N ARG A 60 20.58 1.03 -36.71
CA ARG A 60 21.14 -0.08 -37.51
C ARG A 60 21.30 -1.38 -36.74
N LEU A 61 21.53 -1.29 -35.43
CA LEU A 61 21.97 -2.42 -34.61
C LEU A 61 21.21 -2.55 -33.28
N GLY A 62 20.24 -1.68 -32.99
CA GLY A 62 19.53 -1.64 -31.71
C GLY A 62 19.02 -3.01 -31.27
N ASP A 63 18.19 -3.65 -32.10
CA ASP A 63 17.61 -4.98 -31.80
C ASP A 63 18.69 -6.04 -31.53
N SER A 64 19.67 -6.14 -32.43
CA SER A 64 20.73 -7.14 -32.34
C SER A 64 21.63 -6.93 -31.10
N VAL A 65 22.01 -5.69 -30.80
CA VAL A 65 22.89 -5.37 -29.67
C VAL A 65 22.17 -5.61 -28.35
N ILE A 66 20.92 -5.16 -28.22
CA ILE A 66 20.10 -5.39 -27.02
C ILE A 66 19.94 -6.89 -26.79
N GLU A 67 19.51 -7.64 -27.81
CA GLU A 67 19.30 -9.08 -27.70
C GLU A 67 20.58 -9.82 -27.29
N GLU A 68 21.71 -9.49 -27.90
CA GLU A 68 22.96 -10.17 -27.58
C GLU A 68 23.50 -9.81 -26.19
N VAL A 69 23.30 -8.59 -25.69
CA VAL A 69 23.66 -8.24 -24.30
C VAL A 69 22.79 -9.02 -23.31
N PHE A 70 21.49 -9.19 -23.58
CA PHE A 70 20.63 -10.06 -22.78
C PHE A 70 21.09 -11.51 -22.80
N LYS A 71 21.40 -12.08 -23.97
CA LYS A 71 21.95 -13.45 -24.08
C LYS A 71 23.27 -13.60 -23.33
N LEU A 72 24.16 -12.62 -23.44
CA LEU A 72 25.43 -12.60 -22.74
C LEU A 72 25.21 -12.63 -21.22
N LEU A 73 24.28 -11.80 -20.71
CA LEU A 73 23.93 -11.77 -19.29
C LEU A 73 23.33 -13.10 -18.82
N VAL A 74 22.38 -13.67 -19.57
CA VAL A 74 21.81 -15.00 -19.28
C VAL A 74 22.92 -16.06 -19.21
N ARG A 75 23.80 -16.10 -20.21
CA ARG A 75 24.91 -17.06 -20.26
C ARG A 75 25.86 -16.85 -19.08
N ASN A 76 26.19 -15.61 -18.76
CA ASN A 76 27.09 -15.25 -17.67
C ASN A 76 26.52 -15.62 -16.29
N LEU A 77 25.21 -15.61 -16.11
CA LEU A 77 24.57 -15.97 -14.83
C LEU A 77 24.27 -17.48 -14.70
N THR A 78 24.08 -18.18 -15.81
CA THR A 78 23.71 -19.61 -15.82
C THR A 78 24.90 -20.57 -15.83
N LEU A 79 26.03 -20.19 -16.43
CA LEU A 79 27.23 -21.05 -16.45
C LEU A 79 27.79 -21.23 -15.02
N ARG A 80 27.73 -22.45 -14.46
CA ARG A 80 28.39 -22.76 -13.17
C ARG A 80 29.72 -23.45 -13.41
N SER A 81 30.73 -23.06 -12.62
CA SER A 81 31.83 -23.95 -12.29
C SER A 81 31.91 -23.98 -10.76
N SER A 82 31.70 -25.15 -10.17
CA SER A 82 31.86 -25.39 -8.73
C SER A 82 33.32 -25.29 -8.26
N THR A 83 34.25 -25.05 -9.18
CA THR A 83 35.70 -24.95 -8.97
C THR A 83 36.27 -23.60 -9.41
N ALA A 84 35.41 -22.60 -9.66
CA ALA A 84 35.84 -21.28 -10.09
C ALA A 84 36.68 -20.59 -8.98
N ARG A 85 37.85 -20.07 -9.35
CA ARG A 85 38.66 -19.22 -8.47
C ARG A 85 37.88 -17.93 -8.18
N LYS A 86 38.04 -17.35 -6.99
CA LYS A 86 37.43 -16.05 -6.58
C LYS A 86 37.56 -14.95 -7.65
N GLN A 87 38.69 -14.90 -8.34
CA GLN A 87 38.94 -13.94 -9.41
C GLN A 87 38.00 -14.12 -10.62
N ALA A 88 37.67 -15.36 -10.99
CA ALA A 88 36.74 -15.63 -12.07
C ALA A 88 35.29 -15.28 -11.68
N GLU A 89 34.92 -15.40 -10.40
CA GLU A 89 33.63 -14.92 -9.90
C GLU A 89 33.56 -13.39 -9.98
N GLN A 90 34.59 -12.69 -9.52
CA GLN A 90 34.66 -11.23 -9.60
C GLN A 90 34.64 -10.69 -11.04
N GLU A 91 35.31 -11.36 -11.98
CA GLU A 91 35.25 -10.99 -13.40
C GLU A 91 33.84 -11.16 -13.99
N ARG A 92 33.11 -12.20 -13.56
CA ARG A 92 31.72 -12.42 -13.97
C ARG A 92 30.80 -11.37 -13.38
N GLU A 93 30.99 -11.00 -12.13
CA GLU A 93 30.27 -9.88 -11.50
C GLU A 93 30.43 -8.61 -12.32
N GLN A 94 31.68 -8.23 -12.60
CA GLN A 94 32.00 -7.02 -13.34
C GLN A 94 31.44 -7.03 -14.77
N LEU A 95 31.35 -8.21 -15.40
CA LEU A 95 30.69 -8.36 -16.70
C LEU A 95 29.17 -8.16 -16.59
N SER A 96 28.52 -8.76 -15.58
CA SER A 96 27.09 -8.56 -15.34
C SER A 96 26.75 -7.10 -15.03
N VAL A 97 27.57 -6.43 -14.20
CA VAL A 97 27.47 -4.98 -13.93
C VAL A 97 27.48 -4.21 -15.24
N ALA A 98 28.46 -4.47 -16.11
CA ALA A 98 28.59 -3.76 -17.38
C ALA A 98 27.38 -3.98 -18.30
N CYS A 99 26.87 -5.22 -18.38
CA CYS A 99 25.67 -5.54 -19.16
C CYS A 99 24.46 -4.73 -18.70
N VAL A 100 24.19 -4.69 -17.39
CA VAL A 100 23.02 -3.97 -16.87
C VAL A 100 23.24 -2.46 -16.93
N ASP A 101 24.44 -1.96 -16.70
CA ASP A 101 24.77 -0.54 -16.88
C ASP A 101 24.48 -0.08 -18.31
N PHE A 102 24.88 -0.87 -19.32
CA PHE A 102 24.52 -0.61 -20.71
C PHE A 102 23.00 -0.59 -20.91
N LEU A 103 22.28 -1.63 -20.48
CA LEU A 103 20.82 -1.73 -20.69
C LEU A 103 20.06 -0.58 -20.00
N ARG A 104 20.49 -0.19 -18.81
CA ARG A 104 19.91 0.92 -18.05
C ARG A 104 20.18 2.26 -18.74
N ARG A 105 21.40 2.52 -19.22
CA ARG A 105 21.70 3.74 -20.00
C ARG A 105 20.96 3.75 -21.33
N ALA A 106 20.82 2.60 -21.99
CA ALA A 106 20.02 2.45 -23.20
C ALA A 106 18.53 2.74 -22.97
N SER A 107 18.03 2.59 -21.74
CA SER A 107 16.65 2.93 -21.38
C SER A 107 16.35 4.44 -21.50
N ALA A 108 17.39 5.28 -21.38
CA ALA A 108 17.30 6.72 -21.59
C ALA A 108 17.34 7.14 -23.08
N VAL A 109 17.55 6.20 -24.01
CA VAL A 109 17.57 6.45 -25.45
C VAL A 109 16.25 5.96 -26.05
N GLU A 110 15.39 6.88 -26.49
CA GLU A 110 14.04 6.58 -26.96
C GLU A 110 14.00 5.51 -28.06
N ASP A 111 14.88 5.64 -29.07
CA ASP A 111 14.96 4.72 -30.21
C ASP A 111 15.30 3.26 -29.83
N LEU A 112 15.91 3.02 -28.67
CA LEU A 112 16.29 1.67 -28.21
C LEU A 112 15.20 0.98 -27.37
N ARG A 113 14.20 1.74 -26.92
CA ARG A 113 13.15 1.26 -26.01
C ARG A 113 12.30 0.16 -26.62
N PHE A 114 12.01 0.26 -27.92
CA PHE A 114 11.22 -0.74 -28.65
C PHE A 114 11.93 -2.10 -28.65
N SER A 115 13.24 -2.12 -28.94
CA SER A 115 14.07 -3.33 -28.91
C SER A 115 14.04 -4.04 -27.55
N MET A 116 13.96 -3.28 -26.46
CA MET A 116 13.90 -3.80 -25.08
C MET A 116 12.54 -4.39 -24.68
N ARG A 117 11.50 -4.25 -25.51
CA ARG A 117 10.15 -4.80 -25.31
C ARG A 117 9.84 -6.01 -26.20
N ALA A 118 10.78 -6.45 -27.03
CA ALA A 118 10.58 -7.64 -27.86
C ALA A 118 10.29 -8.89 -27.00
N THR A 119 9.41 -9.78 -27.49
CA THR A 119 8.92 -10.95 -26.72
C THR A 119 10.06 -11.83 -26.19
N GLN A 120 11.10 -12.04 -27.00
CA GLN A 120 12.30 -12.79 -26.62
C GLN A 120 13.07 -12.16 -25.45
N ILE A 121 13.06 -10.82 -25.34
CA ILE A 121 13.68 -10.10 -24.23
C ILE A 121 12.94 -10.40 -22.93
N GLY A 122 11.62 -10.51 -22.97
CA GLY A 122 10.81 -10.96 -21.82
C GLY A 122 11.22 -12.35 -21.31
N THR A 123 11.54 -13.29 -22.20
CA THR A 123 12.05 -14.62 -21.80
C THR A 123 13.46 -14.56 -21.20
N PHE A 124 14.36 -13.74 -21.75
CA PHE A 124 15.69 -13.56 -21.15
C PHE A 124 15.61 -12.85 -19.80
N PHE A 125 14.74 -11.85 -19.66
CA PHE A 125 14.48 -11.15 -18.42
C PHE A 125 14.09 -12.11 -17.29
N ALA A 126 13.11 -13.00 -17.54
CA ALA A 126 12.70 -13.98 -16.56
C ALA A 126 13.83 -14.98 -16.21
N ALA A 127 14.58 -15.44 -17.20
CA ALA A 127 15.73 -16.31 -16.98
C ALA A 127 16.83 -15.65 -16.13
N ILE A 128 17.08 -14.35 -16.33
CA ILE A 128 18.06 -13.57 -15.55
C ILE A 128 17.63 -13.46 -14.09
N VAL A 129 16.39 -13.03 -13.84
CA VAL A 129 15.84 -12.86 -12.49
C VAL A 129 15.87 -14.20 -11.74
N LYS A 130 15.49 -15.30 -12.41
CA LYS A 130 15.52 -16.63 -11.79
C LYS A 130 16.93 -17.16 -11.58
N ALA A 131 17.87 -16.84 -12.47
CA ALA A 131 19.27 -17.21 -12.30
C ALA A 131 19.88 -16.49 -11.10
N GLU A 132 19.60 -15.20 -10.91
CA GLU A 132 20.03 -14.42 -9.75
C GLU A 132 19.47 -14.98 -8.44
N GLU A 133 18.18 -15.32 -8.37
CA GLU A 133 17.58 -15.92 -7.17
C GLU A 133 18.27 -17.24 -6.75
N ARG A 134 18.64 -18.07 -7.72
CA ARG A 134 19.29 -19.37 -7.46
C ARG A 134 20.73 -19.25 -6.94
N GLN A 135 21.28 -18.04 -6.89
CA GLN A 135 22.64 -17.76 -6.44
C GLN A 135 22.67 -17.40 -4.94
N ILE A 136 22.51 -18.41 -4.09
CA ILE A 136 22.41 -18.24 -2.61
C ILE A 136 23.71 -17.69 -1.97
N ASN A 137 24.87 -17.85 -2.60
CA ASN A 137 26.14 -17.34 -2.06
C ASN A 137 26.28 -15.80 -2.17
N TRP A 138 25.31 -15.12 -2.80
CA TRP A 138 25.36 -13.69 -3.14
C TRP A 138 24.53 -12.84 -2.18
N VAL A 139 24.42 -13.31 -0.94
CA VAL A 139 23.59 -12.74 0.10
C VAL A 139 24.47 -12.16 1.21
N SER A 140 25.36 -11.25 0.81
CA SER A 140 25.92 -10.21 1.66
C SER A 140 25.20 -8.89 1.38
N ALA A 141 25.17 -7.99 2.36
CA ALA A 141 24.67 -6.62 2.19
C ALA A 141 25.49 -5.83 1.14
N ASP A 142 26.73 -6.27 0.86
CA ASP A 142 27.68 -5.64 -0.06
C ASP A 142 27.83 -6.38 -1.41
N THR A 143 27.05 -7.45 -1.65
CA THR A 143 27.17 -8.23 -2.89
C THR A 143 26.43 -7.60 -4.07
N PHE A 144 26.96 -7.84 -5.26
CA PHE A 144 26.41 -7.39 -6.54
C PHE A 144 24.94 -7.83 -6.72
N ASP A 145 24.11 -6.86 -7.09
CA ASP A 145 22.73 -7.03 -7.52
C ASP A 145 22.67 -6.86 -9.04
N VAL A 146 22.11 -7.83 -9.76
CA VAL A 146 21.97 -7.70 -11.23
C VAL A 146 21.02 -6.54 -11.55
N ALA A 147 19.90 -6.43 -10.84
CA ALA A 147 18.94 -5.33 -10.94
C ALA A 147 18.44 -5.05 -12.38
N VAL A 148 18.23 -6.12 -13.17
CA VAL A 148 17.79 -6.01 -14.58
C VAL A 148 16.40 -5.37 -14.70
N GLU A 149 15.57 -5.43 -13.66
CA GLU A 149 14.28 -4.75 -13.58
C GLU A 149 14.41 -3.22 -13.60
N ARG A 150 15.58 -2.65 -13.28
CA ARG A 150 15.84 -1.20 -13.35
C ARG A 150 16.13 -0.71 -14.78
N THR A 151 15.68 -1.44 -15.78
CA THR A 151 15.82 -1.11 -17.20
C THR A 151 14.45 -0.86 -17.84
N TRP A 152 14.41 -0.43 -19.10
CA TRP A 152 13.17 -0.22 -19.85
C TRP A 152 12.33 -1.49 -19.98
N THR A 153 12.97 -2.65 -20.03
CA THR A 153 12.29 -3.96 -20.02
C THR A 153 11.48 -4.14 -18.73
N GLY A 154 12.05 -3.73 -17.60
CA GLY A 154 11.38 -3.78 -16.30
C GLY A 154 10.34 -2.67 -16.07
N ARG A 155 9.95 -1.91 -17.10
CA ARG A 155 8.74 -1.08 -17.06
C ARG A 155 7.48 -1.85 -17.47
N GLU A 156 7.62 -2.98 -18.17
CA GLU A 156 6.48 -3.77 -18.65
C GLU A 156 5.83 -4.58 -17.52
N MET A 157 4.59 -4.25 -17.14
CA MET A 157 3.85 -4.93 -16.09
C MET A 157 3.70 -6.43 -16.36
N LYS A 158 3.53 -6.83 -17.62
CA LYS A 158 3.45 -8.26 -17.99
C LYS A 158 4.74 -9.01 -17.71
N PHE A 159 5.89 -8.41 -17.98
CA PHE A 159 7.19 -9.03 -17.74
C PHE A 159 7.51 -9.09 -16.24
N LEU A 160 7.17 -8.05 -15.48
CA LEU A 160 7.29 -8.06 -14.02
C LEU A 160 6.39 -9.14 -13.40
N LEU A 161 5.12 -9.23 -13.84
CA LEU A 161 4.16 -10.22 -13.37
C LEU A 161 4.59 -11.65 -13.69
N LEU A 162 5.20 -11.90 -14.84
CA LEU A 162 5.69 -13.24 -15.22
C LEU A 162 6.66 -13.82 -14.18
N ASN A 163 7.41 -12.95 -13.50
CA ASN A 163 8.35 -13.35 -12.45
C ASN A 163 7.70 -13.54 -11.08
N LEU A 164 6.53 -12.94 -10.86
CA LEU A 164 5.78 -12.97 -9.60
C LEU A 164 4.62 -13.97 -9.62
N SER A 165 4.35 -14.61 -10.75
CA SER A 165 3.23 -15.54 -10.92
C SER A 165 3.65 -16.84 -11.63
N GLY A 166 2.83 -17.88 -11.50
CA GLY A 166 3.11 -19.20 -12.07
C GLY A 166 4.01 -20.09 -11.20
N LEU A 167 4.51 -21.17 -11.80
CA LEU A 167 5.30 -22.22 -11.13
C LEU A 167 6.75 -21.80 -10.89
N GLU A 168 7.35 -21.03 -11.81
CA GLU A 168 8.75 -20.59 -11.71
C GLU A 168 8.92 -19.24 -11.01
N ARG A 169 7.87 -18.72 -10.37
CA ARG A 169 7.90 -17.42 -9.68
C ARG A 169 9.04 -17.33 -8.66
N VAL A 170 9.48 -16.10 -8.41
CA VAL A 170 10.45 -15.84 -7.35
C VAL A 170 9.84 -16.11 -5.96
N ASP A 171 10.69 -16.47 -5.00
CA ASP A 171 10.34 -16.52 -3.60
C ASP A 171 10.05 -15.09 -3.12
N VAL A 172 8.82 -14.91 -2.66
CA VAL A 172 8.28 -13.65 -2.18
C VAL A 172 9.08 -13.05 -1.02
N ARG A 173 9.85 -13.86 -0.27
CA ARG A 173 10.72 -13.40 0.83
C ARG A 173 12.07 -12.85 0.38
N MET A 174 12.49 -13.10 -0.86
CA MET A 174 13.83 -12.77 -1.33
C MET A 174 13.92 -11.38 -1.96
N LYS A 175 15.16 -10.86 -2.06
CA LYS A 175 15.47 -9.54 -2.65
C LYS A 175 14.88 -9.31 -4.04
N SER A 176 14.83 -10.35 -4.86
CA SER A 176 14.27 -10.26 -6.22
C SER A 176 12.79 -9.88 -6.21
N ALA A 177 11.98 -10.45 -5.32
CA ALA A 177 10.56 -10.11 -5.20
C ALA A 177 10.36 -8.65 -4.76
N PHE A 178 11.13 -8.20 -3.76
CA PHE A 178 11.12 -6.82 -3.31
C PHE A 178 11.47 -5.84 -4.44
N ARG A 179 12.57 -6.07 -5.17
CA ARG A 179 12.99 -5.17 -6.25
C ARG A 179 11.98 -5.13 -7.40
N LEU A 180 11.37 -6.27 -7.75
CA LEU A 180 10.31 -6.31 -8.76
C LEU A 180 9.10 -5.47 -8.31
N LEU A 181 8.64 -5.61 -7.06
CA LEU A 181 7.54 -4.79 -6.52
C LEU A 181 7.90 -3.31 -6.45
N SER A 182 9.11 -2.97 -5.99
CA SER A 182 9.60 -1.60 -5.93
C SER A 182 9.68 -0.99 -7.35
N ARG A 183 10.06 -1.80 -8.35
CA ARG A 183 10.02 -1.36 -9.75
C ARG A 183 8.61 -1.17 -10.27
N MET A 184 7.67 -2.06 -9.94
CA MET A 184 6.25 -1.86 -10.29
C MET A 184 5.75 -0.53 -9.72
N ALA A 185 6.04 -0.26 -8.45
CA ALA A 185 5.66 0.98 -7.80
C ALA A 185 6.30 2.22 -8.46
N ASP A 186 7.59 2.16 -8.81
CA ASP A 186 8.27 3.24 -9.55
C ASP A 186 7.62 3.56 -10.89
N VAL A 187 7.23 2.53 -11.65
CA VAL A 187 6.58 2.70 -12.95
C VAL A 187 5.19 3.34 -12.78
N LEU A 188 4.40 2.86 -11.82
CA LEU A 188 3.06 3.39 -11.56
C LEU A 188 3.10 4.83 -11.04
N GLU A 189 4.04 5.13 -10.14
CA GLU A 189 4.26 6.45 -9.56
C GLU A 189 4.80 7.46 -10.58
N GLY A 190 5.46 6.98 -11.64
CA GLY A 190 6.09 7.83 -12.66
C GLY A 190 7.49 8.28 -12.28
N HIS A 191 8.29 7.37 -11.71
CA HIS A 191 9.73 7.57 -11.55
C HIS A 191 10.42 7.50 -12.93
N PRO A 192 11.19 8.53 -13.29
CA PRO A 192 11.82 8.59 -14.60
C PRO A 192 13.13 7.78 -14.65
N ASP A 193 13.32 7.03 -15.74
CA ASP A 193 14.44 6.09 -15.90
C ASP A 193 15.78 6.82 -16.12
N HIS A 194 15.77 8.07 -16.59
CA HIS A 194 17.02 8.83 -16.76
C HIS A 194 17.71 9.16 -15.42
N LEU A 195 16.96 9.24 -14.31
CA LEU A 195 17.55 9.41 -12.97
C LEU A 195 18.34 8.17 -12.59
N ASP A 196 17.73 7.01 -12.78
CA ASP A 196 18.39 5.73 -12.59
C ASP A 196 19.57 5.55 -13.55
N ALA A 197 19.48 5.97 -14.81
CA ALA A 197 20.56 5.86 -15.79
C ALA A 197 21.83 6.64 -15.44
N ARG A 198 21.72 7.68 -14.59
CA ARG A 198 22.85 8.51 -14.15
C ARG A 198 23.60 7.94 -12.95
N GLU A 199 22.96 7.12 -12.14
CA GLU A 199 23.61 6.48 -10.99
C GLU A 199 24.73 5.54 -11.47
N GLU A 200 25.80 5.34 -10.72
CA GLU A 200 26.78 4.31 -11.09
C GLU A 200 26.29 2.91 -10.73
N HIS A 201 25.65 2.78 -9.55
CA HIS A 201 25.13 1.52 -9.03
C HIS A 201 23.79 1.74 -8.32
N ILE A 202 22.79 0.94 -8.68
CA ILE A 202 21.51 0.88 -7.96
C ILE A 202 21.56 -0.35 -7.05
N THR A 203 21.89 -0.13 -5.78
CA THR A 203 22.00 -1.21 -4.79
C THR A 203 20.65 -1.46 -4.12
N LEU A 204 20.48 -2.66 -3.56
CA LEU A 204 19.35 -2.98 -2.71
C LEU A 204 19.20 -2.00 -1.54
N ALA A 205 20.30 -1.49 -0.98
CA ALA A 205 20.27 -0.49 0.10
C ALA A 205 19.63 0.84 -0.36
N VAL A 206 19.94 1.30 -1.58
CA VAL A 206 19.32 2.51 -2.16
C VAL A 206 17.81 2.31 -2.31
N LEU A 207 17.38 1.18 -2.86
CA LEU A 207 15.95 0.86 -3.01
C LEU A 207 15.24 0.75 -1.66
N SER A 208 15.90 0.10 -0.69
CA SER A 208 15.38 -0.05 0.67
C SER A 208 15.22 1.29 1.38
N LYS A 209 16.14 2.23 1.18
CA LYS A 209 16.05 3.59 1.71
C LYS A 209 14.92 4.40 1.07
N ARG A 210 14.60 4.16 -0.21
CA ARG A 210 13.43 4.77 -0.87
C ARG A 210 12.13 4.28 -0.22
N GLU A 211 12.01 2.96 -0.04
CA GLU A 211 10.81 2.36 0.56
C GLU A 211 10.70 2.58 2.06
N GLN A 212 11.80 2.85 2.76
CA GLN A 212 11.77 3.17 4.19
C GLN A 212 11.06 4.50 4.45
N LYS A 213 11.18 5.49 3.55
CA LYS A 213 10.61 6.83 3.72
C LYS A 213 9.10 6.83 3.57
N MET A 214 8.45 7.80 4.23
CA MET A 214 7.06 8.13 3.98
C MET A 214 6.90 8.78 2.60
N TRP A 215 5.74 8.61 1.98
CA TRP A 215 5.46 9.21 0.67
C TRP A 215 5.44 10.74 0.78
N ASP A 216 5.90 11.44 -0.26
CA ASP A 216 5.83 12.90 -0.35
C ASP A 216 5.20 13.27 -1.69
N ASP A 217 3.93 13.67 -1.64
CA ASP A 217 3.15 14.00 -2.84
C ASP A 217 3.76 15.16 -3.64
N ALA A 218 4.45 16.11 -2.99
CA ALA A 218 5.08 17.24 -3.66
C ALA A 218 6.33 16.79 -4.43
N GLU A 219 7.16 15.96 -3.79
CA GLU A 219 8.35 15.39 -4.42
C GLU A 219 7.98 14.40 -5.53
N ILE A 220 6.94 13.58 -5.35
CA ILE A 220 6.41 12.69 -6.39
C ILE A 220 5.98 13.50 -7.62
N ARG A 221 5.20 14.56 -7.44
CA ARG A 221 4.80 15.46 -8.55
C ARG A 221 6.00 16.11 -9.22
N ARG A 222 6.98 16.56 -8.44
CA ARG A 222 8.22 17.15 -8.99
C ARG A 222 8.97 16.16 -9.87
N ARG A 223 9.09 14.89 -9.46
CA ARG A 223 9.76 13.85 -10.25
C ARG A 223 9.06 13.55 -11.57
N GLN A 224 7.72 13.54 -11.56
CA GLN A 224 6.92 13.32 -12.76
C GLN A 224 7.13 14.39 -13.84
N LEU A 225 7.57 15.61 -13.48
CA LEU A 225 7.90 16.67 -14.44
C LEU A 225 9.09 16.30 -15.32
N TYR A 226 9.97 15.40 -14.87
CA TYR A 226 11.13 14.97 -15.64
C TYR A 226 10.87 13.76 -16.54
N LEU A 227 9.63 13.26 -16.60
CA LEU A 227 9.26 12.23 -17.56
C LEU A 227 9.33 12.80 -18.98
N ASP A 228 9.79 12.01 -19.94
CA ASP A 228 9.58 12.32 -21.36
C ASP A 228 8.17 11.86 -21.84
N ASP A 229 7.79 12.22 -23.08
CA ASP A 229 6.46 11.91 -23.62
C ASP A 229 6.22 10.40 -23.74
N SER A 230 7.27 9.67 -24.12
CA SER A 230 7.24 8.21 -24.24
C SER A 230 7.08 7.54 -22.86
N GLU A 231 7.75 8.04 -21.82
CA GLU A 231 7.59 7.60 -20.43
C GLU A 231 6.21 7.93 -19.85
N ARG A 232 5.67 9.11 -20.16
CA ARG A 232 4.30 9.50 -19.77
C ARG A 232 3.27 8.56 -20.39
N GLN A 233 3.38 8.29 -21.69
CA GLN A 233 2.48 7.39 -22.39
C GLN A 233 2.63 5.95 -21.90
N ASP A 234 3.87 5.47 -21.72
CA ASP A 234 4.13 4.14 -21.17
C ASP A 234 3.52 4.00 -19.78
N ARG A 235 3.75 4.95 -18.87
CA ARG A 235 3.13 4.95 -17.53
C ARG A 235 1.61 4.81 -17.60
N ALA A 236 0.94 5.58 -18.46
CA ALA A 236 -0.50 5.48 -18.61
C ALA A 236 -0.93 4.07 -19.05
N ASN A 237 -0.23 3.49 -20.03
CA ASN A 237 -0.47 2.13 -20.49
C ASN A 237 -0.22 1.10 -19.38
N GLN A 238 0.86 1.25 -18.60
CA GLN A 238 1.20 0.33 -17.51
C GLN A 238 0.20 0.40 -16.35
N GLN A 239 -0.34 1.59 -16.03
CA GLN A 239 -1.44 1.70 -15.06
C GLN A 239 -2.71 1.01 -15.56
N SER A 240 -3.07 1.18 -16.83
CA SER A 240 -4.20 0.45 -17.43
C SER A 240 -3.98 -1.07 -17.39
N GLU A 241 -2.77 -1.54 -17.69
CA GLU A 241 -2.41 -2.95 -17.57
C GLU A 241 -2.45 -3.46 -16.13
N PHE A 242 -2.07 -2.64 -15.14
CA PHE A 242 -2.17 -2.99 -13.72
C PHE A 242 -3.60 -3.34 -13.30
N ILE A 243 -4.56 -2.54 -13.76
CA ILE A 243 -5.99 -2.79 -13.55
C ILE A 243 -6.47 -3.99 -14.38
N ARG A 244 -6.18 -4.00 -15.68
CA ARG A 244 -6.63 -5.05 -16.61
C ARG A 244 -6.18 -6.45 -16.17
N LEU A 245 -4.96 -6.56 -15.65
CA LEU A 245 -4.38 -7.82 -15.15
C LEU A 245 -4.78 -8.15 -13.71
N ARG A 246 -5.52 -7.28 -13.01
CA ARG A 246 -5.87 -7.41 -11.59
C ARG A 246 -4.64 -7.61 -10.71
N LEU A 247 -3.62 -6.77 -10.93
CA LEU A 247 -2.34 -6.90 -10.24
C LEU A 247 -2.48 -6.67 -8.73
N ALA A 248 -3.34 -5.75 -8.28
CA ALA A 248 -3.61 -5.56 -6.86
C ALA A 248 -4.01 -6.88 -6.18
N GLU A 249 -4.99 -7.60 -6.72
CA GLU A 249 -5.48 -8.85 -6.15
C GLU A 249 -4.48 -10.01 -6.28
N ARG A 250 -3.79 -10.10 -7.42
CA ARG A 250 -2.79 -11.17 -7.64
C ARG A 250 -1.57 -11.01 -6.74
N LEU A 251 -1.08 -9.78 -6.59
CA LEU A 251 0.04 -9.47 -5.69
C LEU A 251 -0.36 -9.67 -4.23
N LEU A 252 -1.57 -9.26 -3.84
CA LEU A 252 -2.09 -9.56 -2.49
C LEU A 252 -2.08 -11.06 -2.22
N LEU A 253 -2.58 -11.88 -3.15
CA LEU A 253 -2.58 -13.34 -3.03
C LEU A 253 -1.16 -13.92 -2.93
N LEU A 254 -0.22 -13.40 -3.72
CA LEU A 254 1.20 -13.79 -3.67
C LEU A 254 1.82 -13.50 -2.30
N LEU A 255 1.44 -12.38 -1.68
CA LEU A 255 2.01 -11.89 -0.42
C LEU A 255 1.40 -12.55 0.82
N MET A 256 0.18 -13.11 0.74
CA MET A 256 -0.50 -13.73 1.89
C MET A 256 0.32 -14.75 2.71
N PRO A 257 1.23 -15.57 2.13
CA PRO A 257 2.07 -16.46 2.91
C PRO A 257 2.95 -15.73 3.96
N LEU A 258 3.26 -14.45 3.74
CA LEU A 258 4.00 -13.61 4.69
C LEU A 258 3.19 -13.26 5.94
N ALA A 259 1.87 -13.31 5.86
CA ALA A 259 0.94 -12.97 6.95
C ALA A 259 0.23 -14.19 7.55
N SER A 260 0.71 -15.40 7.29
CA SER A 260 0.04 -16.64 7.75
C SER A 260 -0.15 -16.68 9.27
N ALA A 261 0.87 -16.31 10.04
CA ALA A 261 0.80 -16.24 11.50
C ALA A 261 -0.15 -15.14 12.00
N ALA A 262 -0.05 -13.93 11.43
CA ALA A 262 -0.92 -12.80 11.78
C ALA A 262 -2.41 -13.11 11.47
N THR A 263 -2.67 -13.73 10.32
CA THR A 263 -4.02 -14.13 9.91
C THR A 263 -4.64 -15.13 10.89
N GLN A 264 -3.86 -16.14 11.32
CA GLN A 264 -4.33 -17.14 12.29
C GLN A 264 -4.59 -16.53 13.67
N SER A 265 -3.70 -15.64 14.13
CA SER A 265 -3.85 -14.92 15.39
C SER A 265 -5.11 -14.05 15.39
N ARG A 266 -5.31 -13.24 14.34
CA ARG A 266 -6.50 -12.39 14.17
C ARG A 266 -7.78 -13.21 14.14
N PHE A 267 -7.82 -14.30 13.37
CA PHE A 267 -9.00 -15.16 13.30
C PHE A 267 -9.33 -15.79 14.67
N ALA A 268 -8.30 -16.22 15.40
CA ALA A 268 -8.46 -16.74 16.76
C ALA A 268 -9.00 -15.66 17.72
N GLN A 269 -8.49 -14.43 17.62
CA GLN A 269 -8.95 -13.30 18.44
C GLN A 269 -10.40 -12.91 18.11
N GLN A 270 -10.74 -12.75 16.84
CA GLN A 270 -12.11 -12.43 16.41
C GLN A 270 -13.12 -13.50 16.88
N LYS A 271 -12.74 -14.78 16.80
CA LYS A 271 -13.58 -15.87 17.31
C LYS A 271 -13.74 -15.84 18.83
N ARG A 272 -12.70 -15.48 19.59
CA ARG A 272 -12.76 -15.35 21.05
C ARG A 272 -13.63 -14.18 21.48
N GLU A 273 -13.46 -13.03 20.83
CA GLU A 273 -14.12 -11.78 21.20
C GLU A 273 -15.54 -11.64 20.60
N LYS A 274 -15.97 -12.56 19.73
CA LYS A 274 -17.21 -12.45 18.93
C LYS A 274 -17.33 -11.12 18.17
N ARG A 275 -16.20 -10.46 17.89
CA ARG A 275 -16.10 -9.16 17.23
C ARG A 275 -15.90 -9.36 15.72
N ASP A 276 -16.96 -9.72 15.01
CA ASP A 276 -16.97 -9.67 13.55
C ASP A 276 -17.65 -8.38 13.06
N PRO A 277 -16.93 -7.47 12.40
CA PRO A 277 -17.50 -6.24 11.84
C PRO A 277 -18.64 -6.46 10.86
N GLU A 278 -18.64 -7.56 10.10
CA GLU A 278 -19.76 -7.88 9.18
C GLU A 278 -21.00 -8.31 9.94
N TYR A 279 -20.83 -9.10 11.01
CA TYR A 279 -21.93 -9.48 11.89
C TYR A 279 -22.51 -8.25 12.60
N TRP A 280 -21.64 -7.40 13.16
CA TRP A 280 -22.06 -6.14 13.78
C TRP A 280 -22.82 -5.25 12.80
N ALA A 281 -22.31 -5.06 11.58
CA ALA A 281 -23.00 -4.25 10.57
C ALA A 281 -24.34 -4.88 10.13
N GLY A 282 -24.42 -6.20 10.11
CA GLY A 282 -25.67 -6.94 9.83
C GLY A 282 -26.72 -6.76 10.92
N ARG A 283 -26.31 -6.84 12.20
CA ARG A 283 -27.19 -6.54 13.35
C ARG A 283 -27.60 -5.07 13.35
N PHE A 284 -26.65 -4.17 13.22
CA PHE A 284 -26.89 -2.73 13.17
C PHE A 284 -27.88 -2.33 12.07
N LYS A 285 -27.80 -2.98 10.90
CA LYS A 285 -28.79 -2.80 9.83
C LYS A 285 -30.18 -3.30 10.23
N ALA A 286 -30.27 -4.45 10.90
CA ALA A 286 -31.55 -4.98 11.38
C ALA A 286 -32.18 -4.03 12.41
N ASP A 287 -31.38 -3.51 13.34
CA ASP A 287 -31.84 -2.56 14.35
C ASP A 287 -32.37 -1.25 13.73
N ILE A 288 -31.72 -0.76 12.66
CA ILE A 288 -32.22 0.38 11.85
C ILE A 288 -33.59 0.04 11.23
N GLU A 289 -33.73 -1.13 10.60
CA GLU A 289 -34.99 -1.55 9.97
C GLU A 289 -36.12 -1.68 11.01
N ASP A 290 -35.83 -2.21 12.20
CA ASP A 290 -36.80 -2.36 13.29
C ASP A 290 -37.25 -1.00 13.85
N MET A 291 -36.34 -0.03 14.00
CA MET A 291 -36.68 1.34 14.42
C MET A 291 -37.55 2.07 13.38
N GLU A 292 -37.26 1.92 12.09
CA GLU A 292 -38.09 2.49 11.03
C GLU A 292 -39.51 1.90 11.06
N ASP A 293 -39.62 0.59 11.24
CA ASP A 293 -40.90 -0.11 11.36
C ASP A 293 -41.69 0.36 12.61
N ASP A 294 -41.00 0.61 13.72
CA ASP A 294 -41.59 1.14 14.96
C ASP A 294 -42.14 2.55 14.81
N ILE A 295 -41.39 3.44 14.17
CA ILE A 295 -41.85 4.81 13.89
C ILE A 295 -43.04 4.78 12.94
N ALA A 296 -43.01 3.94 11.91
CA ALA A 296 -44.14 3.74 11.00
C ALA A 296 -45.39 3.23 11.75
N ARG A 297 -45.24 2.25 12.65
CA ARG A 297 -46.34 1.76 13.50
C ARG A 297 -46.95 2.86 14.38
N ARG A 298 -46.12 3.71 14.99
CA ARG A 298 -46.60 4.83 15.81
C ARG A 298 -47.29 5.89 14.97
N ALA A 299 -46.78 6.18 13.77
CA ALA A 299 -47.42 7.11 12.84
C ALA A 299 -48.79 6.59 12.37
N GLU A 300 -48.90 5.32 11.98
CA GLU A 300 -50.18 4.69 11.61
C GLU A 300 -51.18 4.72 12.78
N ALA A 301 -50.72 4.44 14.00
CA ALA A 301 -51.57 4.50 15.19
C ALA A 301 -52.03 5.94 15.51
N ALA A 302 -51.16 6.93 15.32
CA ALA A 302 -51.47 8.34 15.51
C ALA A 302 -52.44 8.85 14.44
N GLU A 303 -52.26 8.48 13.17
CA GLU A 303 -53.20 8.78 12.09
C GLU A 303 -54.56 8.12 12.33
N ALA A 304 -54.59 6.85 12.73
CA ALA A 304 -55.82 6.14 13.06
C ALA A 304 -56.55 6.80 14.25
N LYS A 305 -55.81 7.26 15.26
CA LYS A 305 -56.36 8.01 16.39
C LYS A 305 -56.89 9.38 15.97
N ALA A 306 -56.15 10.12 15.13
CA ALA A 306 -56.58 11.41 14.60
C ALA A 306 -57.81 11.28 13.69
N LEU A 307 -57.93 10.21 12.89
CA LEU A 307 -59.11 9.87 12.11
C LEU A 307 -60.31 9.49 12.99
N ALA A 308 -60.08 8.76 14.08
CA ALA A 308 -61.12 8.45 15.05
C ALA A 308 -61.61 9.70 15.82
N GLU A 309 -60.72 10.66 16.08
CA GLU A 309 -61.05 11.94 16.73
C GLU A 309 -61.68 12.95 15.75
N ALA A 310 -61.34 12.89 14.46
CA ALA A 310 -61.93 13.74 13.40
C ALA A 310 -63.23 13.16 12.79
N GLY A 311 -63.49 11.87 12.98
CA GLY A 311 -64.53 11.08 12.30
C GLY A 311 -65.81 10.89 13.09
N GLY A 312 -66.58 11.96 13.29
CA GLY A 312 -68.04 11.87 13.35
C GLY A 312 -68.61 11.95 11.93
N GLY A 313 -68.74 10.82 11.23
CA GLY A 313 -69.42 10.74 9.93
C GLY A 313 -68.75 9.82 8.92
N ASP A 314 -69.49 8.82 8.46
CA ASP A 314 -69.10 7.77 7.51
C ASP A 314 -68.28 8.24 6.29
N THR A 315 -67.19 7.53 6.00
CA THR A 315 -66.89 6.95 4.68
C THR A 315 -65.64 6.07 4.77
N VAL A 316 -65.85 4.75 4.68
CA VAL A 316 -64.77 3.75 4.60
C VAL A 316 -64.15 3.80 3.20
N ALA A 317 -63.02 4.51 3.06
CA ALA A 317 -62.16 4.41 1.88
C ALA A 317 -61.12 3.31 2.11
N ASN A 318 -61.33 2.19 1.43
CA ASN A 318 -60.51 0.98 1.49
C ASN A 318 -59.16 1.21 0.76
N VAL A 319 -58.20 1.86 1.42
CA VAL A 319 -56.82 1.96 0.94
C VAL A 319 -56.01 0.90 1.65
N THR A 320 -55.86 -0.27 1.02
CA THR A 320 -54.85 -1.24 1.43
C THR A 320 -53.50 -0.75 0.89
N PRO A 321 -52.56 -0.26 1.72
CA PRO A 321 -51.28 0.20 1.21
C PRO A 321 -50.44 -1.03 0.85
N LYS A 322 -49.61 -0.90 -0.20
CA LYS A 322 -48.62 -1.91 -0.65
C LYS A 322 -47.74 -2.49 0.48
N VAL A 323 -47.69 -1.83 1.63
CA VAL A 323 -47.03 -2.24 2.89
C VAL A 323 -47.63 -3.53 3.47
N ALA A 324 -48.96 -3.72 3.40
CA ALA A 324 -49.64 -4.91 3.94
C ALA A 324 -49.32 -6.20 3.15
N ALA A 325 -49.07 -6.08 1.84
CA ALA A 325 -48.66 -7.20 1.00
C ALA A 325 -47.20 -7.64 1.28
N ARG A 326 -46.31 -6.66 1.55
CA ARG A 326 -44.91 -6.91 1.96
C ARG A 326 -44.85 -7.55 3.35
N ARG A 327 -45.75 -7.15 4.26
CA ARG A 327 -45.95 -7.68 5.62
C ARG A 327 -46.37 -9.16 5.65
N LYS A 328 -47.30 -9.59 4.78
CA LYS A 328 -47.75 -11.00 4.69
C LYS A 328 -46.69 -11.97 4.15
N ALA A 329 -45.79 -11.48 3.31
CA ALA A 329 -44.66 -12.27 2.81
C ALA A 329 -43.55 -12.41 3.87
N ARG A 330 -43.27 -11.35 4.64
CA ARG A 330 -42.24 -11.32 5.70
C ARG A 330 -42.64 -12.09 6.97
N SER A 331 -43.91 -12.05 7.40
CA SER A 331 -44.34 -12.79 8.60
C SER A 331 -44.24 -14.31 8.44
N ARG A 332 -44.28 -14.82 7.19
CA ARG A 332 -44.06 -16.25 6.90
C ARG A 332 -42.58 -16.65 7.00
N PHE A 333 -41.65 -15.73 6.73
CA PHE A 333 -40.22 -15.98 6.87
C PHE A 333 -39.74 -15.86 8.32
N ARG A 334 -40.31 -14.93 9.10
CA ARG A 334 -39.99 -14.73 10.53
C ARG A 334 -40.44 -15.93 11.39
N LYS A 335 -41.61 -16.49 11.10
CA LYS A 335 -42.12 -17.71 11.76
C LYS A 335 -41.29 -18.98 11.50
N GLN A 336 -40.45 -18.99 10.46
CA GLN A 336 -39.52 -20.09 10.18
C GLN A 336 -38.17 -19.94 10.87
N LYS A 337 -37.86 -18.76 11.43
CA LYS A 337 -36.56 -18.44 12.04
C LYS A 337 -36.64 -18.32 13.57
N GLU A 338 -37.81 -17.95 14.11
CA GLU A 338 -38.07 -17.87 15.55
C GLU A 338 -38.21 -19.25 16.24
N GLU A 339 -38.18 -20.37 15.51
CA GLU A 339 -38.16 -21.72 16.12
C GLU A 339 -36.75 -22.17 16.58
N GLU A 340 -35.70 -21.37 16.38
CA GLU A 340 -34.30 -21.74 16.71
C GLU A 340 -33.54 -20.78 17.66
N GLU A 341 -34.10 -19.63 18.05
CA GLU A 341 -33.39 -18.68 18.93
C GLU A 341 -34.21 -18.41 20.21
N GLU A 342 -33.62 -18.71 21.37
CA GLU A 342 -34.17 -18.36 22.70
C GLU A 342 -34.35 -16.84 22.80
N GLU A 343 -35.53 -16.45 23.27
CA GLU A 343 -35.96 -15.07 23.53
C GLU A 343 -35.03 -14.43 24.58
N PHE A 344 -34.09 -13.60 24.11
CA PHE A 344 -33.30 -12.71 24.95
C PHE A 344 -33.99 -11.35 24.95
N ASP A 345 -34.52 -10.95 26.11
CA ASP A 345 -35.09 -9.61 26.32
C ASP A 345 -34.03 -8.55 25.98
N ASP A 346 -34.26 -7.80 24.91
CA ASP A 346 -33.35 -6.78 24.39
C ASP A 346 -33.68 -5.41 25.03
N PRO A 347 -32.83 -4.87 25.92
CA PRO A 347 -33.05 -3.57 26.57
C PRO A 347 -33.02 -2.38 25.59
N ALA A 348 -32.67 -2.57 24.31
CA ALA A 348 -32.69 -1.52 23.29
C ALA A 348 -34.10 -0.98 22.99
N LEU A 349 -35.16 -1.75 23.27
CA LEU A 349 -36.55 -1.34 23.02
C LEU A 349 -37.18 -0.51 24.16
N GLU A 350 -36.55 -0.47 25.34
CA GLU A 350 -37.07 0.23 26.53
C GLU A 350 -36.59 1.70 26.63
N ASN A 351 -35.55 2.06 25.87
CA ASN A 351 -34.92 3.41 25.88
C ASN A 351 -35.69 4.50 25.12
N LEU A 352 -36.97 4.27 24.78
CA LEU A 352 -37.82 5.27 24.13
C LEU A 352 -38.59 6.15 25.13
N HIS A 353 -38.38 5.95 26.43
CA HIS A 353 -38.77 6.91 27.45
C HIS A 353 -37.74 8.04 27.51
N GLU A 354 -38.21 9.26 27.25
CA GLU A 354 -37.48 10.54 27.25
C GLU A 354 -36.32 10.59 28.26
N GLU A 355 -35.09 10.88 27.83
CA GLU A 355 -34.13 11.51 28.73
C GLU A 355 -33.18 12.51 28.01
N GLU A 356 -33.13 13.73 28.53
CA GLU A 356 -32.08 14.74 28.35
C GLU A 356 -30.69 14.29 28.87
N SER A 357 -30.50 12.98 29.12
CA SER A 357 -29.41 12.33 29.87
C SER A 357 -28.29 11.76 28.97
N GLU A 358 -28.55 11.41 27.72
CA GLU A 358 -27.54 10.83 26.83
C GLU A 358 -26.38 11.79 26.50
N SER A 359 -26.69 13.10 26.36
CA SER A 359 -25.65 14.13 26.21
C SER A 359 -24.77 14.25 27.46
N ALA A 360 -25.30 13.91 28.64
CA ALA A 360 -24.53 13.89 29.87
C ALA A 360 -23.57 12.70 29.88
N GLN A 361 -23.99 11.50 29.44
CA GLN A 361 -23.12 10.32 29.38
C GLN A 361 -21.98 10.43 28.37
N ALA A 362 -22.23 10.96 27.16
CA ALA A 362 -21.16 11.19 26.17
C ALA A 362 -20.15 12.24 26.67
N ARG A 363 -20.65 13.30 27.32
CA ARG A 363 -19.83 14.33 27.96
C ARG A 363 -19.10 13.78 29.18
N GLU A 364 -19.70 12.88 29.94
CA GLU A 364 -19.11 12.22 31.10
C GLU A 364 -18.01 11.25 30.67
N ARG A 365 -18.18 10.46 29.61
CA ARG A 365 -17.08 9.64 29.03
C ARG A 365 -15.94 10.52 28.51
N LEU A 366 -16.25 11.64 27.85
CA LEU A 366 -15.23 12.60 27.42
C LEU A 366 -14.50 13.22 28.62
N MET A 367 -15.26 13.66 29.63
CA MET A 367 -14.72 14.21 30.87
C MET A 367 -13.94 13.17 31.66
N GLU A 368 -14.38 11.91 31.69
CA GLU A 368 -13.67 10.78 32.30
C GLU A 368 -12.34 10.56 31.59
N VAL A 369 -12.30 10.58 30.25
CA VAL A 369 -11.05 10.48 29.48
C VAL A 369 -10.13 11.69 29.70
N LEU A 370 -10.69 12.90 29.85
CA LEU A 370 -9.96 14.14 30.10
C LEU A 370 -9.50 14.30 31.56
N MET A 371 -10.22 13.72 32.52
CA MET A 371 -9.93 13.78 33.96
C MET A 371 -9.06 12.61 34.41
N ASN A 372 -9.18 11.43 33.79
CA ASN A 372 -8.29 10.28 33.97
C ASN A 372 -7.06 10.38 33.03
N THR A 373 -6.46 11.57 32.95
CA THR A 373 -5.15 11.77 32.32
C THR A 373 -4.00 11.24 33.17
N ASP A 374 -4.28 10.75 34.39
CA ASP A 374 -3.37 9.86 35.08
C ASP A 374 -3.26 8.57 34.27
N ILE A 375 -2.15 8.55 33.55
CA ILE A 375 -1.78 7.71 32.44
C ILE A 375 -1.51 6.25 32.92
N ALA A 376 -2.39 5.63 33.70
CA ALA A 376 -2.28 4.22 34.03
C ALA A 376 -2.64 3.39 32.79
N VAL A 377 -1.65 2.78 32.13
CA VAL A 377 -1.91 1.62 31.28
C VAL A 377 -2.30 0.51 32.26
N ASP A 378 -3.36 -0.24 31.96
CA ASP A 378 -3.69 -1.46 32.71
C ASP A 378 -2.39 -2.28 32.93
N PRO A 379 -2.03 -2.65 34.18
CA PRO A 379 -0.83 -3.40 34.48
C PRO A 379 -0.62 -4.65 33.60
N GLU A 380 -1.69 -5.32 33.16
CA GLU A 380 -1.59 -6.44 32.21
C GLU A 380 -1.17 -6.00 30.80
N ILE A 381 -1.70 -4.87 30.32
CA ILE A 381 -1.33 -4.27 29.04
C ILE A 381 0.10 -3.73 29.12
N ALA A 382 0.48 -3.07 30.23
CA ALA A 382 1.85 -2.66 30.48
C ALA A 382 2.78 -3.88 30.52
N ALA A 383 2.36 -4.99 31.14
CA ALA A 383 3.13 -6.23 31.23
C ALA A 383 3.30 -6.97 29.88
N MET A 384 2.36 -6.82 28.94
CA MET A 384 2.55 -7.29 27.56
C MET A 384 3.69 -6.56 26.84
N TYR A 385 4.01 -5.32 27.25
CA TYR A 385 5.02 -4.48 26.61
C TYR A 385 6.25 -4.18 27.50
N THR A 386 6.28 -4.64 28.77
CA THR A 386 7.49 -4.65 29.61
C THR A 386 8.58 -5.57 29.06
N GLN A 387 8.26 -6.44 28.09
CA GLN A 387 9.25 -7.13 27.25
C GLN A 387 9.80 -6.25 26.09
N GLY A 388 9.75 -4.93 26.24
CA GLY A 388 10.78 -4.02 25.71
C GLY A 388 10.55 -3.40 24.34
N GLY A 389 9.40 -2.75 24.07
CA GLY A 389 9.22 -1.88 22.87
C GLY A 389 9.34 -2.57 21.49
N SER A 390 9.67 -3.86 21.47
CA SER A 390 9.91 -4.76 20.34
C SER A 390 8.75 -4.91 19.33
N PRO A 391 7.45 -4.75 19.68
CA PRO A 391 6.39 -4.79 18.67
C PRO A 391 6.22 -3.47 17.89
N MET A 392 6.71 -2.34 18.42
CA MET A 392 6.65 -1.05 17.72
C MET A 392 7.76 -0.94 16.67
N TYR A 393 8.97 -1.36 17.06
CA TYR A 393 10.17 -1.37 16.23
C TYR A 393 10.62 -2.82 16.00
N GLY A 394 10.57 -3.29 14.75
CA GLY A 394 11.06 -4.64 14.43
C GLY A 394 12.56 -4.77 14.51
N ALA A 395 13.06 -5.98 14.21
CA ALA A 395 14.49 -6.23 14.07
C ALA A 395 15.14 -5.19 13.13
N ASP A 396 16.14 -4.50 13.66
CA ASP A 396 16.88 -3.49 12.90
C ASP A 396 17.61 -4.14 11.72
N GLY A 397 17.41 -3.54 10.54
CA GLY A 397 18.10 -3.93 9.33
C GLY A 397 17.23 -4.61 8.28
N LEU A 398 17.84 -4.74 7.11
CA LEU A 398 17.19 -5.17 5.88
C LEU A 398 16.85 -6.67 5.86
N TRP A 399 17.64 -7.48 6.55
CA TRP A 399 17.61 -8.94 6.46
C TRP A 399 16.92 -9.55 7.66
N LEU A 400 15.87 -10.32 7.42
CA LEU A 400 15.30 -11.22 8.43
C LEU A 400 16.18 -12.46 8.60
N ASN A 401 16.76 -12.95 7.51
CA ASN A 401 17.73 -14.04 7.53
C ASN A 401 18.73 -13.86 6.38
N LEU A 402 19.93 -13.40 6.70
CA LEU A 402 21.00 -13.18 5.73
C LEU A 402 21.44 -14.49 5.05
N PHE A 403 21.52 -15.61 5.77
CA PHE A 403 21.96 -16.88 5.17
C PHE A 403 20.97 -17.43 4.13
N ARG A 404 19.67 -17.12 4.27
CA ARG A 404 18.62 -17.53 3.34
C ARG A 404 18.24 -16.45 2.32
N GLY A 405 18.79 -15.24 2.45
CA GLY A 405 18.38 -14.09 1.63
C GLY A 405 16.95 -13.65 1.86
N PHE A 406 16.41 -13.90 3.04
CA PHE A 406 15.08 -13.43 3.41
C PHE A 406 15.15 -12.01 3.93
N LEU A 407 14.41 -11.14 3.26
CA LEU A 407 14.23 -9.76 3.66
C LEU A 407 13.25 -9.64 4.82
N ASN A 408 13.40 -8.55 5.57
CA ASN A 408 12.36 -8.12 6.47
C ASN A 408 11.11 -7.76 5.64
N VAL A 409 9.98 -8.38 6.03
CA VAL A 409 8.69 -8.34 5.34
C VAL A 409 8.20 -6.90 5.13
N ALA A 410 8.60 -6.00 6.03
CA ALA A 410 8.21 -4.60 6.00
C ALA A 410 8.51 -3.91 4.65
N TRP A 411 9.70 -4.14 4.08
CA TRP A 411 10.10 -3.52 2.81
C TRP A 411 9.25 -4.01 1.63
N ILE A 412 8.94 -5.31 1.61
CA ILE A 412 8.12 -5.93 0.57
C ILE A 412 6.70 -5.35 0.61
N ILE A 413 6.13 -5.23 1.82
CA ILE A 413 4.79 -4.69 2.01
C ILE A 413 4.75 -3.18 1.73
N ALA A 414 5.77 -2.42 2.11
CA ALA A 414 5.89 -1.00 1.79
C ALA A 414 5.87 -0.75 0.27
N ALA A 415 6.62 -1.54 -0.52
CA ALA A 415 6.61 -1.46 -1.97
C ALA A 415 5.23 -1.81 -2.56
N PHE A 416 4.54 -2.80 -2.00
CA PHE A 416 3.18 -3.15 -2.42
C PHE A 416 2.16 -2.04 -2.12
N LEU A 417 2.20 -1.45 -0.91
CA LEU A 417 1.36 -0.30 -0.55
C LEU A 417 1.61 0.87 -1.49
N ARG A 418 2.86 1.10 -1.92
CA ARG A 418 3.21 2.15 -2.87
C ARG A 418 2.63 1.90 -4.26
N CYS A 419 2.57 0.65 -4.73
CA CYS A 419 1.86 0.30 -5.97
C CYS A 419 0.39 0.74 -5.91
N LEU A 420 -0.29 0.42 -4.80
CA LEU A 420 -1.69 0.80 -4.59
C LEU A 420 -1.87 2.32 -4.50
N TYR A 421 -1.00 2.99 -3.74
CA TYR A 421 -1.03 4.45 -3.57
C TYR A 421 -0.80 5.20 -4.87
N ALA A 422 0.14 4.74 -5.70
CA ALA A 422 0.43 5.33 -7.00
C ALA A 422 -0.80 5.30 -7.93
N CYS A 423 -1.62 4.24 -7.88
CA CYS A 423 -2.86 4.13 -8.66
C CYS A 423 -4.05 4.92 -8.07
N VAL A 424 -3.96 5.41 -6.83
CA VAL A 424 -4.99 6.25 -6.20
C VAL A 424 -4.63 7.73 -6.33
N GLN A 425 -3.43 8.14 -5.90
CA GLN A 425 -3.02 9.55 -5.85
C GLN A 425 -2.33 10.02 -7.14
N GLY A 426 -1.67 9.11 -7.85
CA GLY A 426 -0.89 9.40 -9.06
C GLY A 426 -1.48 8.75 -10.32
N ALA A 427 -2.78 8.53 -10.38
CA ALA A 427 -3.40 7.92 -11.56
C ALA A 427 -3.36 8.87 -12.78
N THR A 428 -3.13 8.31 -13.96
CA THR A 428 -3.21 9.04 -15.24
C THR A 428 -4.64 9.17 -15.76
N SER A 429 -5.59 8.41 -15.20
CA SER A 429 -7.00 8.46 -15.58
C SER A 429 -7.93 8.17 -14.39
N SER A 430 -9.14 8.72 -14.43
CA SER A 430 -10.17 8.48 -13.41
C SER A 430 -10.60 7.01 -13.36
N ALA A 431 -10.56 6.28 -14.48
CA ALA A 431 -10.85 4.85 -14.53
C ALA A 431 -9.89 4.04 -13.63
N VAL A 432 -8.60 4.36 -13.65
CA VAL A 432 -7.60 3.70 -12.78
C VAL A 432 -7.90 3.96 -11.30
N VAL A 433 -8.23 5.20 -10.94
CA VAL A 433 -8.61 5.55 -9.56
C VAL A 433 -9.84 4.77 -9.12
N ASN A 434 -10.91 4.83 -9.91
CA ASN A 434 -12.20 4.23 -9.56
C ASN A 434 -12.10 2.72 -9.39
N GLU A 435 -11.42 2.03 -10.31
CA GLU A 435 -11.20 0.58 -10.22
C GLU A 435 -10.31 0.22 -9.01
N THR A 436 -9.23 0.98 -8.77
CA THR A 436 -8.35 0.74 -7.60
C THR A 436 -9.10 0.95 -6.29
N VAL A 437 -9.86 2.03 -6.17
CA VAL A 437 -10.71 2.34 -5.01
C VAL A 437 -11.77 1.26 -4.83
N ALA A 438 -12.42 0.81 -5.91
CA ALA A 438 -13.39 -0.27 -5.85
C ALA A 438 -12.78 -1.58 -5.33
N VAL A 439 -11.57 -1.94 -5.76
CA VAL A 439 -10.84 -3.10 -5.23
C VAL A 439 -10.51 -2.94 -3.75
N LEU A 440 -9.99 -1.77 -3.35
CA LEU A 440 -9.57 -1.50 -1.97
C LEU A 440 -10.74 -1.41 -0.98
N ARG A 441 -11.94 -1.01 -1.44
CA ARG A 441 -13.19 -1.01 -0.66
C ARG A 441 -13.86 -2.39 -0.54
N ARG A 442 -13.36 -3.43 -1.24
CA ARG A 442 -13.87 -4.80 -1.05
C ARG A 442 -13.42 -5.31 0.31
N VAL A 443 -14.38 -5.68 1.16
CA VAL A 443 -14.12 -6.17 2.52
C VAL A 443 -13.12 -7.33 2.56
N SER A 444 -13.24 -8.29 1.63
CA SER A 444 -12.33 -9.44 1.54
C SER A 444 -10.90 -9.08 1.15
N PHE A 445 -10.73 -8.01 0.36
CA PHE A 445 -9.41 -7.47 0.02
C PHE A 445 -8.84 -6.71 1.21
N LEU A 446 -9.64 -5.82 1.80
CA LEU A 446 -9.24 -4.99 2.94
C LEU A 446 -8.80 -5.84 4.13
N ARG A 447 -9.56 -6.88 4.51
CA ARG A 447 -9.16 -7.81 5.59
C ARG A 447 -7.78 -8.42 5.38
N LYS A 448 -7.51 -8.92 4.17
CA LYS A 448 -6.21 -9.50 3.79
C LYS A 448 -5.10 -8.46 3.79
N LEU A 449 -5.39 -7.24 3.32
CA LEU A 449 -4.44 -6.13 3.35
C LEU A 449 -4.09 -5.76 4.79
N ILE A 450 -5.08 -5.70 5.70
CA ILE A 450 -4.82 -5.45 7.11
C ILE A 450 -3.98 -6.58 7.71
N SER A 451 -4.27 -7.85 7.42
CA SER A 451 -3.45 -8.98 7.90
C SER A 451 -1.99 -8.91 7.44
N LEU A 452 -1.74 -8.39 6.22
CA LEU A 452 -0.39 -8.11 5.74
C LEU A 452 0.30 -7.01 6.57
N VAL A 453 -0.41 -5.91 6.83
CA VAL A 453 0.09 -4.78 7.62
C VAL A 453 0.38 -5.21 9.07
N GLU A 454 -0.50 -6.00 9.68
CA GLU A 454 -0.34 -6.58 11.03
C GLU A 454 0.80 -7.59 11.14
N ALA A 455 1.23 -8.19 10.02
CA ALA A 455 2.39 -9.07 10.01
C ALA A 455 3.73 -8.30 10.11
N CYS A 456 3.68 -6.96 10.08
CA CYS A 456 4.85 -6.10 10.21
C CYS A 456 4.84 -5.34 11.54
N PRO A 457 6.03 -4.97 12.06
CA PRO A 457 6.12 -3.96 13.10
C PRO A 457 5.53 -2.64 12.62
N VAL A 458 4.84 -1.94 13.52
CA VAL A 458 4.03 -0.75 13.22
C VAL A 458 4.86 0.38 12.60
N MET A 459 6.09 0.59 13.10
CA MET A 459 6.95 1.72 12.70
C MET A 459 7.85 1.42 11.51
N THR A 460 8.25 0.16 11.32
CA THR A 460 9.24 -0.19 10.29
C THR A 460 8.73 0.20 8.89
N CYS A 461 9.52 1.00 8.16
CA CYS A 461 9.16 1.56 6.85
C CYS A 461 7.86 2.40 6.82
N HIS A 462 7.42 2.92 7.97
CA HIS A 462 6.15 3.63 8.15
C HIS A 462 4.92 2.85 7.66
N ILE A 463 4.88 1.53 7.80
CA ILE A 463 3.82 0.69 7.22
C ILE A 463 2.44 1.07 7.71
N ALA A 464 2.25 1.27 9.01
CA ALA A 464 0.97 1.68 9.56
C ALA A 464 0.56 3.07 9.05
N ALA A 465 1.49 4.02 9.02
CA ALA A 465 1.22 5.37 8.52
C ALA A 465 0.87 5.38 7.02
N LYS A 466 1.59 4.59 6.20
CA LYS A 466 1.29 4.38 4.76
C LYS A 466 -0.09 3.79 4.56
N PHE A 467 -0.45 2.80 5.37
CA PHE A 467 -1.78 2.21 5.33
C PHE A 467 -2.87 3.24 5.66
N PHE A 468 -2.73 4.01 6.74
CA PHE A 468 -3.69 5.07 7.08
C PHE A 468 -3.78 6.14 5.98
N ARG A 469 -2.65 6.60 5.43
CA ARG A 469 -2.66 7.56 4.32
C ARG A 469 -3.40 7.03 3.10
N LEU A 470 -3.15 5.77 2.73
CA LEU A 470 -3.85 5.11 1.62
C LEU A 470 -5.36 5.01 1.90
N MET A 471 -5.75 4.52 3.07
CA MET A 471 -7.16 4.35 3.44
C MET A 471 -7.89 5.69 3.56
N ASN A 472 -7.23 6.73 4.06
CA ASN A 472 -7.77 8.08 4.10
C ASN A 472 -8.12 8.59 2.69
N ARG A 473 -7.30 8.29 1.67
CA ARG A 473 -7.62 8.62 0.27
C ARG A 473 -8.73 7.75 -0.31
N VAL A 474 -8.71 6.44 -0.04
CA VAL A 474 -9.67 5.46 -0.59
C VAL A 474 -11.08 5.68 -0.06
N LEU A 475 -11.21 6.01 1.23
CA LEU A 475 -12.50 6.16 1.89
C LEU A 475 -13.06 7.57 1.78
N ARG A 476 -12.25 8.55 1.33
CA ARG A 476 -12.70 9.93 1.28
C ARG A 476 -13.90 10.11 0.36
N MET A 477 -14.97 10.70 0.90
CA MET A 477 -16.13 11.10 0.11
C MET A 477 -15.72 12.12 -0.95
N GLN A 478 -16.23 11.94 -2.17
CA GLN A 478 -15.97 12.87 -3.25
C GLN A 478 -16.71 14.20 -3.03
N PRO A 479 -16.13 15.36 -3.42
CA PRO A 479 -16.73 16.68 -3.14
C PRO A 479 -18.16 16.87 -3.68
N HIS A 480 -18.51 16.17 -4.75
CA HIS A 480 -19.81 16.25 -5.44
C HIS A 480 -20.85 15.25 -4.91
N GLN A 481 -20.45 14.33 -4.03
CA GLN A 481 -21.35 13.33 -3.46
C GLN A 481 -22.03 13.92 -2.22
N SER A 482 -23.36 13.82 -2.11
CA SER A 482 -24.10 14.38 -0.98
C SER A 482 -24.22 13.44 0.22
N ALA A 483 -24.06 12.14 0.00
CA ALA A 483 -24.13 11.12 1.04
C ALA A 483 -23.34 9.87 0.64
N GLU A 484 -22.79 9.16 1.63
CA GLU A 484 -22.09 7.89 1.46
C GLU A 484 -23.01 6.68 1.67
N SER A 485 -22.64 5.55 1.04
CA SER A 485 -23.37 4.29 1.22
C SER A 485 -23.12 3.70 2.62
N MET A 486 -24.17 3.15 3.22
CA MET A 486 -24.08 2.38 4.46
C MET A 486 -23.13 1.17 4.34
N ASP A 487 -22.88 0.65 3.14
CA ASP A 487 -21.93 -0.46 2.94
C ASP A 487 -20.49 -0.10 3.37
N LEU A 488 -20.13 1.19 3.40
CA LEU A 488 -18.82 1.65 3.86
C LEU A 488 -18.61 1.52 5.36
N VAL A 489 -19.67 1.36 6.14
CA VAL A 489 -19.61 1.24 7.61
C VAL A 489 -18.76 0.02 8.01
N VAL A 490 -18.83 -1.08 7.23
CA VAL A 490 -17.97 -2.25 7.46
C VAL A 490 -16.48 -1.91 7.24
N ASN A 491 -16.17 -1.10 6.22
CA ASN A 491 -14.79 -0.67 5.96
C ASN A 491 -14.27 0.24 7.08
N TYR A 492 -15.09 1.19 7.53
CA TYR A 492 -14.78 2.05 8.68
C TYR A 492 -14.53 1.23 9.95
N ALA A 493 -15.40 0.27 10.25
CA ALA A 493 -15.24 -0.62 11.41
C ALA A 493 -13.95 -1.45 11.33
N LEU A 494 -13.62 -2.01 10.17
CA LEU A 494 -12.41 -2.83 10.01
C LEU A 494 -11.12 -2.03 10.24
N ILE A 495 -11.08 -0.79 9.77
CA ILE A 495 -9.91 0.07 9.94
C ILE A 495 -9.86 0.67 11.34
N ALA A 496 -11.02 0.97 11.96
CA ALA A 496 -11.10 1.38 13.36
C ALA A 496 -10.66 0.26 14.32
N ASP A 497 -11.01 -1.00 14.04
CA ASP A 497 -10.52 -2.13 14.81
C ASP A 497 -9.00 -2.29 14.63
N PHE A 498 -8.47 -2.09 13.41
CA PHE A 498 -7.02 -2.08 13.17
C PHE A 498 -6.30 -0.91 13.84
N SER A 499 -6.89 0.29 13.89
CA SER A 499 -6.26 1.44 14.54
C SER A 499 -6.15 1.25 16.06
N VAL A 500 -7.00 0.44 16.70
CA VAL A 500 -6.80 0.05 18.09
C VAL A 500 -5.45 -0.68 18.26
N TYR A 501 -5.12 -1.63 17.37
CA TYR A 501 -3.82 -2.32 17.38
C TYR A 501 -2.63 -1.33 17.28
N VAL A 502 -2.77 -0.28 16.46
CA VAL A 502 -1.72 0.73 16.28
C VAL A 502 -1.67 1.78 17.40
N THR A 503 -2.81 2.16 17.96
CA THR A 503 -2.89 3.22 18.98
C THR A 503 -2.38 2.76 20.34
N HIS A 504 -2.46 1.46 20.66
CA HIS A 504 -1.89 0.92 21.91
C HIS A 504 -0.39 1.22 22.10
N PRO A 505 0.52 0.84 21.19
CA PRO A 505 1.94 1.18 21.32
C PRO A 505 2.19 2.70 21.20
N LEU A 506 1.39 3.41 20.41
CA LEU A 506 1.54 4.86 20.27
C LEU A 506 1.21 5.60 21.57
N LEU A 507 0.15 5.17 22.26
CA LEU A 507 -0.21 5.69 23.57
C LEU A 507 0.92 5.49 24.58
N PHE A 508 1.60 4.34 24.56
CA PHE A 508 2.77 4.11 25.41
C PHE A 508 3.87 5.15 25.17
N VAL A 509 4.18 5.46 23.91
CA VAL A 509 5.22 6.47 23.59
C VAL A 509 4.78 7.88 23.99
N LEU A 510 3.52 8.26 23.72
CA LEU A 510 2.98 9.57 24.09
C LEU A 510 3.03 9.81 25.60
N LYS A 511 2.83 8.76 26.41
CA LYS A 511 2.94 8.81 27.87
C LYS A 511 4.36 9.13 28.35
N HIS A 512 5.38 8.71 27.60
CA HIS A 512 6.79 8.96 27.91
C HIS A 512 7.34 10.21 27.19
N SER A 513 6.48 10.98 26.51
CA SER A 513 6.93 12.16 25.75
C SER A 513 7.57 13.26 26.62
N ALA A 514 7.20 13.31 27.90
CA ALA A 514 7.82 14.19 28.89
C ALA A 514 9.30 13.86 29.14
N SER A 515 9.72 12.59 29.00
CA SER A 515 11.11 12.17 29.20
C SER A 515 11.90 12.07 27.89
N ARG A 516 11.23 11.85 26.75
CA ARG A 516 11.86 11.77 25.43
C ARG A 516 10.94 12.37 24.36
N PRO A 517 11.42 13.28 23.49
CA PRO A 517 10.62 13.77 22.38
C PRO A 517 10.30 12.66 21.38
N LEU A 518 9.10 12.74 20.77
CA LEU A 518 8.72 11.86 19.66
C LEU A 518 9.71 12.02 18.51
N ASN A 519 10.18 10.91 17.96
CA ASN A 519 11.00 10.91 16.76
C ASN A 519 10.15 11.22 15.51
N HIS A 520 10.82 11.47 14.39
CA HIS A 520 10.14 11.85 13.14
C HIS A 520 9.14 10.79 12.65
N GLU A 521 9.46 9.49 12.80
CA GLU A 521 8.57 8.42 12.37
C GLU A 521 7.30 8.34 13.23
N GLU A 522 7.46 8.48 14.55
CA GLU A 522 6.36 8.52 15.53
C GLU A 522 5.40 9.67 15.25
N GLN A 523 5.94 10.86 14.92
CA GLN A 523 5.15 12.03 14.57
C GLN A 523 4.35 11.83 13.28
N ILE A 524 4.97 11.23 12.25
CA ILE A 524 4.27 10.89 11.00
C ILE A 524 3.09 9.97 11.30
N LEU A 525 3.30 8.94 12.14
CA LEU A 525 2.22 8.03 12.51
C LEU A 525 1.09 8.75 13.26
N CYS A 526 1.41 9.60 14.23
CA CYS A 526 0.42 10.43 14.92
C CYS A 526 -0.41 11.26 13.92
N GLY A 527 0.25 11.95 12.99
CA GLY A 527 -0.40 12.76 11.97
C GLY A 527 -1.35 11.96 11.08
N GLU A 528 -0.93 10.79 10.61
CA GLU A 528 -1.78 9.94 9.76
C GLU A 528 -2.97 9.32 10.52
N VAL A 529 -2.78 8.92 11.78
CA VAL A 529 -3.86 8.41 12.64
C VAL A 529 -4.86 9.52 12.93
N ALA A 530 -4.40 10.72 13.31
CA ALA A 530 -5.26 11.88 13.55
C ALA A 530 -6.03 12.27 12.28
N SER A 531 -5.36 12.28 11.12
CA SER A 531 -5.99 12.57 9.83
C SER A 531 -7.07 11.55 9.46
N PHE A 532 -6.83 10.26 9.72
CA PHE A 532 -7.83 9.21 9.53
C PHE A 532 -9.06 9.41 10.43
N TYR A 533 -8.86 9.69 11.73
CA TYR A 533 -9.98 9.91 12.66
C TYR A 533 -10.74 11.21 12.37
N ALA A 534 -10.05 12.26 11.93
CA ALA A 534 -10.70 13.50 11.48
C ALA A 534 -11.56 13.26 10.23
N MET A 535 -11.08 12.44 9.29
CA MET A 535 -11.85 12.01 8.12
C MET A 535 -13.08 11.19 8.55
N LEU A 536 -12.89 10.23 9.45
CA LEU A 536 -13.93 9.34 9.94
C LEU A 536 -15.04 10.11 10.67
N ALA A 537 -14.68 10.97 11.64
CA ALA A 537 -15.63 11.80 12.38
C ALA A 537 -16.50 12.66 11.46
N ARG A 538 -15.90 13.25 10.41
CA ARG A 538 -16.66 14.04 9.44
C ARG A 538 -17.60 13.15 8.63
N GLN A 539 -17.10 12.04 8.07
CA GLN A 539 -17.86 11.23 7.12
C GLN A 539 -18.95 10.37 7.72
N THR A 540 -18.82 9.93 8.97
CA THR A 540 -19.88 9.14 9.63
C THR A 540 -21.23 9.88 9.59
N SER A 541 -21.22 11.21 9.74
CA SER A 541 -22.43 12.04 9.63
C SER A 541 -23.02 12.13 8.22
N TYR A 542 -22.24 11.86 7.17
CA TYR A 542 -22.68 11.87 5.77
C TYR A 542 -23.07 10.48 5.26
N VAL A 543 -22.92 9.42 6.06
CA VAL A 543 -23.42 8.09 5.69
C VAL A 543 -24.94 8.10 5.78
N LYS A 544 -25.62 7.71 4.71
CA LYS A 544 -27.09 7.61 4.71
C LYS A 544 -27.51 6.27 5.30
N TYR A 545 -27.96 6.28 6.56
CA TYR A 545 -28.52 5.12 7.26
C TYR A 545 -30.03 5.01 7.03
N SER A 546 -30.76 6.11 7.15
CA SER A 546 -32.21 6.19 7.01
C SER A 546 -32.63 7.49 6.31
N SER A 547 -33.87 7.55 5.81
CA SER A 547 -34.53 8.82 5.45
C SER A 547 -35.17 9.53 6.63
N ASP A 548 -35.43 8.81 7.73
CA ASP A 548 -35.98 9.40 8.94
C ASP A 548 -34.87 10.07 9.75
N TYR A 549 -35.12 11.29 10.23
CA TYR A 549 -34.12 12.08 10.95
C TYR A 549 -33.75 11.47 12.31
N GLN A 550 -34.72 10.92 13.05
CA GLN A 550 -34.47 10.33 14.36
C GLN A 550 -33.63 9.05 14.22
N VAL A 551 -33.99 8.19 13.26
CA VAL A 551 -33.23 6.96 12.97
C VAL A 551 -31.83 7.31 12.45
N GLN A 552 -31.70 8.31 11.57
CA GLN A 552 -30.40 8.76 11.07
C GLN A 552 -29.50 9.29 12.19
N LYS A 553 -30.05 10.07 13.13
CA LYS A 553 -29.31 10.59 14.29
C LYS A 553 -28.81 9.45 15.18
N TRP A 554 -29.71 8.56 15.60
CA TRP A 554 -29.39 7.41 16.43
C TRP A 554 -28.33 6.50 15.78
N ALA A 555 -28.51 6.17 14.49
CA ALA A 555 -27.56 5.34 13.76
C ALA A 555 -26.17 5.99 13.67
N THR A 556 -26.12 7.32 13.49
CA THR A 556 -24.85 8.07 13.48
C THR A 556 -24.15 7.98 14.83
N GLU A 557 -24.89 8.10 15.94
CA GLU A 557 -24.36 8.00 17.30
C GLU A 557 -23.78 6.60 17.57
N ILE A 558 -24.53 5.53 17.29
CA ILE A 558 -24.07 4.14 17.44
C ILE A 558 -22.82 3.86 16.59
N ALA A 559 -22.78 4.38 15.36
CA ALA A 559 -21.61 4.23 14.49
C ALA A 559 -20.38 4.96 15.06
N LEU A 560 -20.55 6.18 15.58
CA LEU A 560 -19.46 6.92 16.23
C LEU A 560 -18.96 6.18 17.48
N GLU A 561 -19.84 5.63 18.32
CA GLU A 561 -19.43 4.82 19.47
C GLU A 561 -18.61 3.59 19.06
N LYS A 562 -19.01 2.92 17.97
CA LYS A 562 -18.26 1.78 17.44
C LYS A 562 -16.87 2.18 16.94
N PHE A 563 -16.74 3.31 16.27
CA PHE A 563 -15.48 3.74 15.64
C PHE A 563 -14.50 4.41 16.60
N PHE A 564 -15.00 5.11 17.61
CA PHE A 564 -14.21 5.89 18.58
C PHE A 564 -14.17 5.20 19.94
N THR A 565 -13.29 4.21 20.06
CA THR A 565 -13.08 3.52 21.33
C THR A 565 -12.36 4.41 22.35
N THR A 566 -12.52 4.11 23.64
CA THR A 566 -11.83 4.83 24.73
C THR A 566 -10.30 4.86 24.54
N ALA A 567 -9.69 3.78 24.03
CA ALA A 567 -8.26 3.73 23.75
C ALA A 567 -7.85 4.74 22.67
N THR A 568 -8.66 4.86 21.63
CA THR A 568 -8.39 5.76 20.51
C THR A 568 -8.57 7.22 20.92
N LEU A 569 -9.62 7.54 21.69
CA LEU A 569 -9.83 8.86 22.27
C LEU A 569 -8.69 9.27 23.21
N ARG A 570 -8.26 8.37 24.11
CA ARG A 570 -7.10 8.62 24.99
C ARG A 570 -5.82 8.91 24.21
N THR A 571 -5.62 8.22 23.09
CA THR A 571 -4.45 8.45 22.23
C THR A 571 -4.53 9.81 21.56
N LEU A 572 -5.69 10.20 21.01
CA LEU A 572 -5.90 11.52 20.39
C LEU A 572 -5.72 12.66 21.41
N VAL A 573 -6.24 12.51 22.63
CA VAL A 573 -6.01 13.47 23.72
C VAL A 573 -4.52 13.53 24.07
N GLY A 574 -3.83 12.40 24.13
CA GLY A 574 -2.38 12.35 24.34
C GLY A 574 -1.59 13.08 23.25
N MET A 575 -2.02 13.00 21.99
CA MET A 575 -1.41 13.77 20.88
C MET A 575 -1.62 15.27 21.06
N LEU A 576 -2.83 15.71 21.45
CA LEU A 576 -3.13 17.12 21.72
C LEU A 576 -2.31 17.67 22.88
N LEU A 577 -2.22 16.92 23.98
CA LEU A 577 -1.41 17.31 25.14
C LEU A 577 0.07 17.43 24.77
N PHE A 578 0.58 16.51 23.94
CA PHE A 578 1.94 16.60 23.42
C PHE A 578 2.13 17.89 22.62
N ASP A 579 1.24 18.23 21.69
CA ASP A 579 1.37 19.43 20.86
C ASP A 579 1.31 20.72 21.69
N ILE A 580 0.39 20.78 22.67
CA ILE A 580 0.28 21.90 23.62
C ILE A 580 1.57 22.06 24.44
N GLN A 581 2.23 20.98 24.85
CA GLN A 581 3.50 21.07 25.57
C GLN A 581 4.63 21.69 24.74
N ILE A 582 4.57 21.56 23.42
CA ILE A 582 5.52 22.17 22.49
C ILE A 582 5.21 23.66 22.35
N ASP A 583 3.95 24.00 22.12
CA ASP A 583 3.50 25.38 21.90
C ASP A 583 3.61 26.25 23.16
N ALA A 584 3.39 25.66 24.34
CA ALA A 584 3.52 26.35 25.62
C ALA A 584 4.98 26.76 25.96
N GLY A 585 5.96 26.39 25.15
CA GLY A 585 7.34 26.89 25.27
C GLY A 585 8.04 26.48 26.57
N THR A 586 7.59 25.41 27.23
CA THR A 586 8.27 24.84 28.40
C THR A 586 9.77 24.60 28.08
N ALA A 587 10.66 24.51 29.07
CA ALA A 587 12.10 24.32 28.79
C ALA A 587 12.37 23.10 27.88
N HIS A 588 11.54 22.07 27.97
CA HIS A 588 11.49 20.91 27.08
C HIS A 588 10.85 21.24 25.72
N GLY A 589 9.73 21.96 25.69
CA GLY A 589 9.06 22.46 24.47
C GLY A 589 9.93 23.39 23.61
N SER A 590 10.78 24.23 24.22
CA SER A 590 11.74 25.09 23.52
C SER A 590 12.89 24.28 22.89
N TYR A 591 13.40 23.25 23.59
CA TYR A 591 14.40 22.31 23.05
C TYR A 591 13.84 21.49 21.87
N ILE A 592 12.61 21.02 22.02
CA ILE A 592 11.82 20.34 20.99
C ILE A 592 11.60 21.26 19.79
N SER A 593 11.08 22.47 19.99
CA SER A 593 10.82 23.44 18.91
C SER A 593 12.09 23.77 18.09
N HIS A 594 13.25 23.90 18.75
CA HIS A 594 14.54 24.06 18.06
C HIS A 594 14.99 22.83 17.25
N LEU A 595 14.68 21.61 17.71
CA LEU A 595 14.90 20.36 16.96
C LEU A 595 13.94 20.19 15.77
N PHE A 596 12.81 20.92 15.77
CA PHE A 596 11.70 20.74 14.84
C PHE A 596 11.45 21.95 13.91
N ALA A 597 12.37 22.91 13.84
CA ALA A 597 12.28 24.08 12.96
C ALA A 597 12.03 23.73 11.47
N ASP A 598 12.51 22.57 11.02
CA ASP A 598 12.32 22.07 9.64
C ASP A 598 10.92 21.49 9.37
N LEU A 599 10.10 21.22 10.40
CA LEU A 599 8.78 20.59 10.31
C LEU A 599 7.61 21.55 10.55
N ALA A 600 7.88 22.79 10.96
CA ALA A 600 6.87 23.84 11.12
C ALA A 600 5.88 23.98 9.94
N PRO A 601 6.31 23.96 8.65
CA PRO A 601 5.37 24.09 7.53
C PRO A 601 4.45 22.88 7.30
N MET A 602 4.64 21.76 8.01
CA MET A 602 3.74 20.60 7.98
C MET A 602 2.70 20.62 9.11
N ARG A 603 2.94 21.34 10.21
CA ARG A 603 1.98 21.45 11.33
C ARG A 603 0.79 22.37 11.03
N GLU A 604 0.96 23.34 10.14
CA GLU A 604 -0.10 24.27 9.74
C GLU A 604 -1.10 23.68 8.71
N ARG A 605 -0.93 22.42 8.29
CA ARG A 605 -1.82 21.73 7.33
C ARG A 605 -2.53 20.57 7.98
#